data_AF-A0A351E6H1-F1
#
_entry.id   AF-A0A351E6H1-F1
#
_cell.length_a   1.000
_cell.length_b   1.000
_cell.length_c   1.000
_cell.angle_alpha   90.00
_cell.angle_beta   90.00
_cell.angle_gamma   90.00
#
_symmetry.space_group_name_H-M   'P 1'
#
loop_
_entity.id
_entity.type
_entity.pdbx_description
1 polymer ?
#
loop_
_entity_poly.entity_id
_entity_poly.type
_entity_poly.pdbx_seq_one_letter_code
_entity_poly.pdbx_strand_id
1 'polypeptide(L)'
;MDLHDDRLNRIDQPHKLRLLLAALVDEGSATLTSHLLLTIVLFMLIPSLLITVFSNRYLAIKFQENQDQYLQATLAIALSEMQQRQLDIRKAAGVLVGETDTQRALAAGNTRSLEQKIALLQNQFDKVDYAVILDRENHIVARSSANLRYKEDGALAAISRMAQDGKKALSSNETMPLTD
;
A
#
# COMPACT_ATOMS: atom_id res chain seq x y z
N MET A 1 100.32 8.14 43.98
CA MET A 1 100.02 7.12 42.94
C MET A 1 98.95 6.24 43.52
N ASP A 2 97.74 6.51 43.04
CA ASP A 2 96.46 6.00 43.52
C ASP A 2 96.28 4.51 43.26
N LEU A 3 95.85 3.80 44.29
CA LEU A 3 95.37 2.41 44.18
C LEU A 3 94.11 2.23 45.05
N HIS A 4 93.11 3.08 44.83
CA HIS A 4 91.77 2.87 45.36
C HIS A 4 90.75 3.54 44.44
N ASP A 5 90.28 2.83 43.40
CA ASP A 5 88.91 2.95 42.88
C ASP A 5 88.73 2.15 41.59
N ASP A 6 88.69 0.82 41.69
CA ASP A 6 88.37 0.01 40.49
C ASP A 6 87.57 -1.26 40.81
N ARG A 7 86.81 -1.24 41.90
CA ARG A 7 86.03 -2.39 42.39
C ARG A 7 84.52 -2.17 42.49
N LEU A 8 84.01 -0.99 42.13
CA LEU A 8 82.55 -0.72 42.15
C LEU A 8 81.87 -0.69 40.77
N ASN A 9 82.61 -0.67 39.66
CA ASN A 9 82.00 -0.51 38.33
C ASN A 9 81.61 -1.84 37.63
N ARG A 10 81.72 -2.98 38.32
CA ARG A 10 81.55 -4.32 37.70
C ARG A 10 80.26 -5.07 38.10
N ILE A 11 79.46 -4.53 39.02
CA ILE A 11 78.29 -5.23 39.57
C ILE A 11 76.96 -4.76 38.94
N ASP A 12 76.93 -3.64 38.22
CA ASP A 12 75.69 -2.99 37.78
C ASP A 12 75.33 -3.23 36.28
N GLN A 13 76.24 -3.85 35.52
CA GLN A 13 76.03 -4.14 34.08
C GLN A 13 75.00 -5.23 33.75
N PRO A 14 74.90 -6.36 34.49
CA PRO A 14 73.95 -7.42 34.11
C PRO A 14 72.48 -7.04 34.41
N HIS A 15 72.24 -6.09 35.32
CA HIS A 15 70.89 -5.63 35.65
C HIS A 15 70.33 -4.64 34.62
N LYS A 16 71.13 -3.68 34.14
CA LYS A 16 70.70 -2.73 33.10
C LYS A 16 70.39 -3.40 31.77
N LEU A 17 71.16 -4.42 31.39
CA LEU A 17 70.93 -5.18 30.15
C LEU A 17 69.63 -5.98 30.20
N ARG A 18 69.30 -6.57 31.36
CA ARG A 18 68.03 -7.27 31.57
C ARG A 18 66.84 -6.33 31.56
N LEU A 19 66.98 -5.14 32.12
CA LEU A 19 65.90 -4.15 32.16
C LEU A 19 65.61 -3.56 30.77
N LEU A 20 66.64 -3.30 29.96
CA LEU A 20 66.48 -2.86 28.57
C LEU A 20 65.89 -3.95 27.69
N LEU A 21 66.30 -5.22 27.85
CA LEU A 21 65.68 -6.34 27.14
C LEU A 21 64.22 -6.54 27.55
N ALA A 22 63.89 -6.39 28.84
CA ALA A 22 62.52 -6.45 29.31
C ALA A 22 61.67 -5.30 28.74
N ALA A 23 62.20 -4.07 28.71
CA ALA A 23 61.52 -2.92 28.12
C ALA A 23 61.32 -3.08 26.59
N LEU A 24 62.32 -3.60 25.87
CA LEU A 24 62.23 -3.85 24.42
C LEU A 24 61.22 -4.96 24.10
N VAL A 25 61.14 -5.99 24.94
CA VAL A 25 60.15 -7.08 24.82
C VAL A 25 58.75 -6.58 25.19
N ASP A 26 58.62 -5.71 26.18
CA ASP A 26 57.34 -5.13 26.59
C ASP A 26 56.79 -4.19 25.49
N GLU A 27 57.60 -3.28 24.94
CA GLU A 27 57.22 -2.44 23.79
C GLU A 27 56.95 -3.26 22.52
N GLY A 28 57.78 -4.29 22.25
CA GLY A 28 57.58 -5.21 21.13
C GLY A 28 56.32 -6.06 21.26
N SER A 29 55.95 -6.44 22.48
CA SER A 29 54.74 -7.23 22.76
C SER A 29 53.47 -6.38 22.78
N ALA A 30 53.54 -5.14 23.27
CA ALA A 30 52.44 -4.17 23.26
C ALA A 30 52.09 -3.76 21.81
N THR A 31 53.10 -3.55 20.97
CA THR A 31 52.88 -3.29 19.53
C THR A 31 52.32 -4.52 18.81
N LEU A 32 52.84 -5.73 19.07
CA LEU A 32 52.28 -6.97 18.51
C LEU A 32 50.82 -7.23 18.92
N THR A 33 50.49 -7.03 20.19
CA THR A 33 49.12 -7.21 20.70
C THR A 33 48.16 -6.15 20.15
N SER A 34 48.60 -4.90 20.00
CA SER A 34 47.82 -3.85 19.33
C SER A 34 47.55 -4.18 17.86
N HIS A 35 48.55 -4.67 17.12
CA HIS A 35 48.36 -5.09 15.73
C HIS A 35 47.42 -6.30 15.61
N LEU A 36 47.55 -7.30 16.50
CA LEU A 36 46.65 -8.46 16.52
C LEU A 36 45.20 -8.05 16.86
N LEU A 37 45.00 -7.18 17.87
CA LEU A 37 43.68 -6.66 18.22
C LEU A 37 43.06 -5.88 17.05
N LEU A 38 43.83 -5.02 16.39
CA LEU A 38 43.36 -4.28 15.22
C LEU A 38 42.95 -5.23 14.09
N THR A 39 43.74 -6.27 13.83
CA THR A 39 43.45 -7.26 12.78
C THR A 39 42.18 -8.06 13.08
N ILE A 40 41.96 -8.47 14.33
CA ILE A 40 40.75 -9.18 14.77
C ILE A 40 39.52 -8.28 14.67
N VAL A 41 39.63 -7.03 15.12
CA VAL A 41 38.54 -6.04 15.02
C VAL A 41 38.20 -5.75 13.56
N LEU A 42 39.20 -5.60 12.69
CA LEU A 42 39.00 -5.42 11.26
C LEU A 42 38.32 -6.63 10.62
N PHE A 43 38.75 -7.85 11.00
CA PHE A 43 38.19 -9.10 10.53
C PHE A 43 36.75 -9.34 11.00
N MET A 44 36.33 -8.77 12.14
CA MET A 44 34.92 -8.80 12.57
C MET A 44 34.09 -7.69 11.93
N LEU A 45 34.64 -6.48 11.81
CA LEU A 45 33.91 -5.32 11.30
C LEU A 45 33.65 -5.42 9.79
N ILE A 46 34.63 -5.85 9.00
CA ILE A 46 34.49 -5.95 7.54
C ILE A 46 33.30 -6.85 7.15
N PRO A 47 33.20 -8.11 7.60
CA PRO A 47 32.08 -8.98 7.24
C PRO A 47 30.77 -8.49 7.83
N SER A 48 30.76 -7.90 9.05
CA SER A 48 29.55 -7.33 9.63
C SER A 48 29.01 -6.18 8.77
N LEU A 49 29.87 -5.23 8.37
CA LEU A 49 29.52 -4.13 7.47
C LEU A 49 29.05 -4.66 6.11
N LEU A 50 29.73 -5.67 5.56
CA LEU A 50 29.33 -6.28 4.28
C LEU A 50 27.92 -6.85 4.36
N ILE A 51 27.62 -7.63 5.40
CA ILE A 51 26.30 -8.22 5.61
C ILE A 51 25.24 -7.14 5.76
N THR A 52 25.49 -6.10 6.56
CA THR A 52 24.55 -4.99 6.73
C THR A 52 24.27 -4.26 5.42
N VAL A 53 25.31 -3.97 4.63
CA VAL A 53 25.14 -3.28 3.33
C VAL A 53 24.38 -4.15 2.33
N PHE A 54 24.75 -5.44 2.21
CA PHE A 54 24.05 -6.38 1.34
C PHE A 54 22.60 -6.59 1.76
N SER A 55 22.35 -6.76 3.06
CA SER A 55 21.00 -6.92 3.62
C SER A 55 20.14 -5.69 3.34
N ASN A 56 20.63 -4.48 3.62
CA ASN A 56 19.89 -3.25 3.37
C ASN A 56 19.61 -3.03 1.87
N ARG A 57 20.57 -3.29 0.99
CA ARG A 57 20.39 -3.21 -0.47
C ARG A 57 19.36 -4.23 -0.96
N TYR A 58 19.48 -5.48 -0.52
CA TYR A 58 18.60 -6.57 -0.93
C TYR A 58 17.17 -6.37 -0.42
N LEU A 59 17.01 -5.99 0.84
CA LEU A 59 15.72 -5.68 1.45
C LEU A 59 15.06 -4.50 0.75
N ALA A 60 15.78 -3.42 0.47
CA ALA A 60 15.20 -2.25 -0.24
C ALA A 60 14.65 -2.63 -1.62
N ILE A 61 15.38 -3.43 -2.39
CA ILE A 61 14.95 -3.91 -3.72
C ILE A 61 13.71 -4.81 -3.59
N LYS A 62 13.74 -5.77 -2.65
CA LYS A 62 12.61 -6.70 -2.45
C LYS A 62 11.37 -6.04 -1.84
N PHE A 63 11.53 -5.01 -1.02
CA PHE A 63 10.40 -4.25 -0.50
C PHE A 63 9.70 -3.44 -1.60
N GLN A 64 10.45 -2.79 -2.49
CA GLN A 64 9.85 -2.06 -3.62
C GLN A 64 9.16 -3.00 -4.61
N GLU A 65 9.84 -4.08 -5.02
CA GLU A 65 9.28 -5.08 -5.95
C GLU A 65 8.01 -5.72 -5.41
N ASN A 66 7.99 -6.07 -4.11
CA ASN A 66 6.80 -6.61 -3.47
C ASN A 66 5.69 -5.55 -3.33
N GLN A 67 6.00 -4.31 -2.93
CA GLN A 67 4.98 -3.26 -2.77
C GLN A 67 4.24 -2.99 -4.08
N ASP A 68 4.96 -2.88 -5.19
CA ASP A 68 4.36 -2.67 -6.51
C ASP A 68 3.51 -3.86 -6.93
N GLN A 69 3.99 -5.09 -6.70
CA GLN A 69 3.23 -6.30 -7.01
C GLN A 69 1.97 -6.44 -6.15
N TYR A 70 2.05 -6.17 -4.85
CA TYR A 70 0.89 -6.19 -3.94
C TYR A 70 -0.12 -5.10 -4.30
N LEU A 71 0.35 -3.89 -4.62
CA LEU A 71 -0.52 -2.79 -5.03
C LEU A 71 -1.21 -3.11 -6.35
N GLN A 72 -0.48 -3.60 -7.35
CA GLN A 72 -1.04 -4.02 -8.64
C GLN A 72 -2.04 -5.15 -8.48
N ALA A 73 -1.75 -6.16 -7.67
CA ALA A 73 -2.69 -7.26 -7.39
C ALA A 73 -3.94 -6.74 -6.69
N THR A 74 -3.80 -5.87 -5.71
CA THR A 74 -4.93 -5.28 -4.97
C THR A 74 -5.80 -4.41 -5.89
N LEU A 75 -5.17 -3.59 -6.73
CA LEU A 75 -5.88 -2.78 -7.74
C LEU A 75 -6.60 -3.67 -8.77
N ALA A 76 -5.96 -4.75 -9.23
CA ALA A 76 -6.58 -5.69 -10.17
C ALA A 76 -7.81 -6.38 -9.54
N ILE A 77 -7.72 -6.79 -8.27
CA ILE A 77 -8.86 -7.35 -7.53
C ILE A 77 -9.97 -6.32 -7.39
N ALA A 78 -9.64 -5.09 -6.96
CA ALA A 78 -10.63 -4.03 -6.80
C ALA A 78 -11.33 -3.68 -8.13
N LEU A 79 -10.56 -3.56 -9.23
CA LEU A 79 -11.12 -3.34 -10.57
C LEU A 79 -12.00 -4.50 -11.02
N SER A 80 -11.57 -5.74 -10.78
CA SER A 80 -12.34 -6.94 -11.12
C SER A 80 -13.66 -6.98 -10.33
N GLU A 81 -13.62 -6.68 -9.04
CA GLU A 81 -14.82 -6.62 -8.20
C GLU A 81 -15.77 -5.49 -8.64
N MET A 82 -15.23 -4.31 -8.97
CA MET A 82 -16.02 -3.20 -9.52
C MET A 82 -16.68 -3.58 -10.84
N GLN A 83 -15.96 -4.24 -11.75
CA GLN A 83 -16.51 -4.71 -13.03
C GLN A 83 -17.62 -5.73 -12.81
N GLN A 84 -17.44 -6.66 -11.86
CA GLN A 84 -18.45 -7.65 -11.52
C GLN A 84 -19.70 -6.98 -10.95
N ARG A 85 -19.56 -6.03 -10.00
CA ARG A 85 -20.68 -5.25 -9.48
C ARG A 85 -21.42 -4.50 -10.59
N GLN A 86 -20.71 -3.85 -11.51
CA GLN A 86 -21.33 -3.17 -12.65
C GLN A 86 -22.13 -4.13 -13.55
N LEU A 87 -21.60 -5.33 -13.77
CA LEU A 87 -22.26 -6.36 -14.58
C LEU A 87 -23.53 -6.88 -13.90
N ASP A 88 -23.49 -7.07 -12.59
CA ASP A 88 -24.65 -7.50 -11.81
C ASP A 88 -25.74 -6.41 -11.76
N ILE A 89 -25.36 -5.14 -11.58
CA ILE A 89 -26.28 -3.99 -11.69
C ILE A 89 -26.93 -3.94 -13.09
N ARG A 90 -26.14 -4.15 -14.15
CA ARG A 90 -26.67 -4.18 -15.52
C ARG A 90 -27.66 -5.31 -15.75
N LYS A 91 -27.38 -6.51 -15.23
CA LYS A 91 -28.32 -7.64 -15.29
C LYS A 91 -29.61 -7.32 -14.54
N ALA A 92 -29.50 -6.79 -13.33
CA ALA A 92 -30.64 -6.37 -12.51
C ALA A 92 -31.54 -5.36 -13.26
N ALA A 93 -30.93 -4.31 -13.81
CA ALA A 93 -31.64 -3.33 -14.63
C ALA A 93 -32.26 -3.96 -15.90
N GLY A 94 -31.56 -4.90 -16.54
CA GLY A 94 -32.08 -5.65 -17.69
C GLY A 94 -33.31 -6.48 -17.36
N VAL A 95 -33.33 -7.15 -16.21
CA VAL A 95 -34.50 -7.92 -15.72
C VAL A 95 -35.70 -7.00 -15.51
N LEU A 96 -35.48 -5.83 -14.90
CA LEU A 96 -36.52 -4.80 -14.73
C LEU A 96 -37.16 -4.38 -16.05
N VAL A 97 -36.33 -4.03 -17.02
CA VAL A 97 -36.78 -3.49 -18.31
C VAL A 97 -37.44 -4.58 -19.17
N GLY A 98 -36.98 -5.82 -19.06
CA GLY A 98 -37.54 -6.97 -19.77
C GLY A 98 -38.88 -7.45 -19.20
N GLU A 99 -39.22 -7.09 -17.97
CA GLU A 99 -40.46 -7.52 -17.34
C GLU A 99 -41.66 -6.74 -17.91
N THR A 100 -42.59 -7.46 -18.55
CA THR A 100 -43.78 -6.86 -19.20
C THR A 100 -44.64 -6.05 -18.24
N ASP A 101 -44.69 -6.42 -16.95
CA ASP A 101 -45.43 -5.68 -15.93
C ASP A 101 -44.78 -4.35 -15.57
N THR A 102 -43.45 -4.24 -15.64
CA THR A 102 -42.75 -2.96 -15.46
C THR A 102 -43.07 -2.01 -16.61
N GLN A 103 -43.09 -2.51 -17.84
CA GLN A 103 -43.45 -1.70 -19.02
C GLN A 103 -44.91 -1.25 -18.96
N ARG A 104 -45.83 -2.12 -18.53
CA ARG A 104 -47.24 -1.75 -18.31
C ARG A 104 -47.41 -0.74 -17.18
N ALA A 105 -46.70 -0.92 -16.07
CA ALA A 105 -46.75 0.01 -14.94
C ALA A 105 -46.19 1.39 -15.33
N LEU A 106 -45.16 1.43 -16.18
CA LEU A 106 -44.62 2.66 -16.75
C LEU A 106 -45.63 3.32 -17.70
N ALA A 107 -46.24 2.56 -18.61
CA ALA A 107 -47.25 3.07 -19.55
C ALA A 107 -48.53 3.56 -18.84
N ALA A 108 -48.89 2.94 -17.72
CA ALA A 108 -50.05 3.30 -16.90
C ALA A 108 -49.75 4.39 -15.86
N GLY A 109 -48.50 4.86 -15.75
CA GLY A 109 -48.08 5.85 -14.74
C GLY A 109 -48.25 5.36 -13.30
N ASN A 110 -48.23 4.04 -13.07
CA ASN A 110 -48.49 3.46 -11.75
C ASN A 110 -47.20 3.43 -10.91
N THR A 111 -46.87 4.59 -10.32
CA THR A 111 -45.69 4.80 -9.46
C THR A 111 -45.56 3.76 -8.34
N ARG A 112 -46.66 3.39 -7.67
CA ARG A 112 -46.61 2.42 -6.55
C ARG A 112 -46.12 1.04 -6.98
N SER A 113 -46.57 0.56 -8.15
CA SER A 113 -46.13 -0.71 -8.70
C SER A 113 -44.64 -0.69 -9.06
N LEU A 114 -44.17 0.43 -9.62
CA LEU A 114 -42.76 0.64 -9.95
C LEU A 114 -41.88 0.70 -8.70
N GLU A 115 -42.31 1.41 -7.65
CA GLU A 115 -41.59 1.49 -6.37
C GLU A 115 -41.45 0.11 -5.70
N GLN A 116 -42.52 -0.69 -5.69
CA GLN A 116 -42.48 -2.07 -5.17
C GLN A 116 -41.49 -2.93 -5.94
N LYS A 117 -41.46 -2.81 -7.27
CA LYS A 117 -40.51 -3.54 -8.10
C LYS A 117 -39.09 -3.12 -7.78
N ILE A 118 -38.80 -1.82 -7.73
CA ILE A 118 -37.48 -1.31 -7.36
C ILE A 118 -37.02 -1.83 -5.98
N ALA A 119 -37.92 -1.85 -4.99
CA ALA A 119 -37.62 -2.37 -3.66
C ALA A 119 -37.28 -3.87 -3.68
N LEU A 120 -37.93 -4.66 -4.53
CA LEU A 120 -37.58 -6.07 -4.73
C LEU A 120 -36.18 -6.23 -5.33
N LEU A 121 -35.73 -5.35 -6.23
CA LEU A 121 -34.35 -5.43 -6.71
C LEU A 121 -33.33 -5.06 -5.66
N GLN A 122 -33.58 -4.07 -4.82
CA GLN A 122 -32.68 -3.77 -3.71
C GLN A 122 -32.54 -4.97 -2.77
N ASN A 123 -33.63 -5.69 -2.52
CA ASN A 123 -33.61 -6.89 -1.68
C ASN A 123 -32.94 -8.09 -2.37
N GLN A 124 -33.07 -8.24 -3.69
CA GLN A 124 -32.49 -9.36 -4.44
C GLN A 124 -31.03 -9.11 -4.86
N PHE A 125 -30.63 -7.86 -5.02
CA PHE A 125 -29.29 -7.44 -5.40
C PHE A 125 -28.70 -6.58 -4.29
N ASP A 126 -28.04 -7.23 -3.34
CA ASP A 126 -27.34 -6.60 -2.20
C ASP A 126 -26.29 -5.55 -2.61
N LYS A 127 -25.92 -5.50 -3.90
CA LYS A 127 -24.96 -4.56 -4.48
C LYS A 127 -25.58 -3.27 -5.00
N VAL A 128 -26.91 -3.11 -4.95
CA VAL A 128 -27.60 -1.89 -5.37
C VAL A 128 -28.05 -1.10 -4.14
N ASP A 129 -27.29 -0.07 -3.78
CA ASP A 129 -27.64 0.79 -2.64
C ASP A 129 -28.94 1.57 -2.89
N TYR A 130 -29.10 2.13 -4.10
CA TYR A 130 -30.25 2.95 -4.48
C TYR A 130 -30.62 2.78 -5.95
N ALA A 131 -31.90 2.98 -6.26
CA ALA A 131 -32.42 2.92 -7.62
C ALA A 131 -33.54 3.94 -7.85
N VAL A 132 -33.56 4.51 -9.05
CA VAL A 132 -34.50 5.55 -9.47
C VAL A 132 -34.92 5.26 -10.90
N ILE A 133 -36.20 5.42 -11.19
CA ILE A 133 -36.74 5.43 -12.54
C ILE A 133 -37.06 6.88 -12.89
N LEU A 134 -36.51 7.33 -14.00
CA LEU A 134 -36.71 8.67 -14.54
C LEU A 134 -37.56 8.60 -15.80
N ASP A 135 -38.33 9.65 -16.07
CA ASP A 135 -38.96 9.85 -17.36
C ASP A 135 -37.98 10.46 -18.39
N ARG A 136 -38.49 10.77 -19.57
CA ARG A 136 -37.71 11.33 -20.67
C ARG A 136 -37.26 12.77 -20.36
N GLU A 137 -38.00 13.46 -19.51
CA GLU A 137 -37.77 14.82 -19.06
C GLU A 137 -36.86 14.87 -17.81
N ASN A 138 -36.36 13.72 -17.34
CA ASN A 138 -35.55 13.52 -16.14
C ASN A 138 -36.30 13.72 -14.80
N HIS A 139 -37.62 13.67 -14.77
CA HIS A 139 -38.37 13.65 -13.52
C HIS A 139 -38.41 12.25 -12.90
N ILE A 140 -38.44 12.21 -11.56
CA ILE A 140 -38.52 10.94 -10.82
C ILE A 140 -39.92 10.35 -10.95
N VAL A 141 -40.02 9.21 -11.60
CA VAL A 141 -41.26 8.43 -11.72
C VAL A 141 -41.43 7.47 -10.55
N ALA A 142 -40.32 6.87 -10.09
CA ALA A 142 -40.27 5.97 -8.93
C ALA A 142 -38.88 5.99 -8.31
N ARG A 143 -38.82 5.81 -6.98
CA ARG A 143 -37.56 5.80 -6.23
C ARG A 143 -37.55 4.69 -5.19
N SER A 144 -36.36 4.19 -4.89
CA SER A 144 -36.18 3.14 -3.90
C SER A 144 -36.24 3.64 -2.45
N SER A 145 -35.94 4.92 -2.22
CA SER A 145 -35.99 5.56 -0.91
C SER A 145 -36.57 6.98 -1.01
N ALA A 146 -37.41 7.35 -0.05
CA ALA A 146 -37.99 8.70 0.05
C ALA A 146 -36.92 9.79 0.21
N ASN A 147 -35.77 9.44 0.81
CA ASN A 147 -34.67 10.38 1.06
C ASN A 147 -33.80 10.63 -0.17
N LEU A 148 -34.01 9.88 -1.26
CA LEU A 148 -33.21 10.07 -2.46
C LEU A 148 -33.64 11.35 -3.18
N ARG A 149 -32.69 12.27 -3.30
CA ARG A 149 -32.84 13.54 -4.02
C ARG A 149 -32.10 13.42 -5.34
N TYR A 150 -32.83 13.61 -6.43
CA TYR A 150 -32.26 13.73 -7.77
C TYR A 150 -32.35 15.18 -8.21
N LYS A 151 -31.23 15.73 -8.66
CA LYS A 151 -31.13 17.11 -9.14
C LYS A 151 -31.24 17.11 -10.66
N GLU A 152 -32.34 17.65 -11.18
CA GLU A 152 -32.71 17.61 -12.60
C GLU A 152 -31.77 18.45 -13.52
N ASP A 153 -31.02 19.38 -12.92
CA ASP A 153 -29.99 20.21 -13.55
C ASP A 153 -28.55 19.78 -13.16
N GLY A 154 -28.37 18.66 -12.48
CA GLY A 154 -27.07 18.17 -12.02
C GLY A 154 -26.29 17.34 -13.05
N ALA A 155 -25.05 16.97 -12.69
CA ALA A 155 -24.19 16.11 -13.51
C ALA A 155 -24.84 14.75 -13.85
N LEU A 156 -25.54 14.14 -12.88
CA LEU A 156 -26.30 12.90 -13.08
C LEU A 156 -27.41 13.07 -14.13
N ALA A 157 -28.04 14.24 -14.21
CA ALA A 157 -29.05 14.53 -15.22
C ALA A 157 -28.46 14.70 -16.62
N ALA A 158 -27.25 15.27 -16.73
CA ALA A 158 -26.51 15.29 -17.98
C ALA A 158 -26.17 13.88 -18.46
N ILE A 159 -25.68 13.02 -17.55
CA ILE A 159 -25.36 11.60 -17.86
C ILE A 159 -26.63 10.83 -18.26
N SER A 160 -27.75 11.04 -17.55
CA SER A 160 -29.04 10.44 -17.90
C SER A 160 -29.47 10.84 -19.32
N ARG A 161 -29.44 12.13 -19.67
CA ARG A 161 -29.76 12.60 -21.03
C ARG A 161 -28.86 11.95 -22.07
N MET A 162 -27.56 11.91 -21.82
CA MET A 162 -26.61 11.24 -22.72
C MET A 162 -26.90 9.74 -22.89
N ALA A 163 -27.31 9.05 -21.82
CA ALA A 163 -27.68 7.64 -21.87
C ALA A 163 -28.97 7.41 -22.67
N GLN A 164 -29.96 8.29 -22.49
CA GLN A 164 -31.23 8.28 -23.23
C GLN A 164 -31.01 8.55 -24.73
N ASP A 165 -30.22 9.57 -25.06
CA ASP A 165 -29.90 9.96 -26.45
C ASP A 165 -29.04 8.90 -27.14
N GLY A 166 -28.05 8.38 -26.44
CA GLY A 166 -27.13 7.37 -26.95
C GLY A 166 -27.70 5.95 -27.00
N LYS A 167 -28.87 5.70 -26.39
CA LYS A 167 -29.46 4.36 -26.15
C LYS A 167 -28.46 3.36 -25.59
N LYS A 168 -27.52 3.83 -24.76
CA LYS A 168 -26.43 3.03 -24.21
C LYS A 168 -26.38 3.21 -22.71
N ALA A 169 -26.21 2.09 -22.00
CA ALA A 169 -25.99 2.10 -20.57
C ALA A 169 -24.62 2.74 -20.28
N LEU A 170 -24.64 3.97 -19.77
CA LEU A 170 -23.46 4.67 -19.29
C LEU A 170 -23.21 4.29 -17.83
N SER A 171 -21.99 3.88 -17.51
CA SER A 171 -21.50 3.80 -16.13
C SER A 171 -20.58 4.99 -15.90
N SER A 172 -20.75 5.65 -14.76
CA SER A 172 -19.82 6.68 -14.29
C SER A 172 -19.26 6.24 -12.95
N ASN A 173 -17.95 6.42 -12.78
CA ASN A 173 -17.25 6.20 -11.52
C ASN A 173 -17.09 7.51 -10.74
N GLU A 174 -17.84 8.56 -11.12
CA GLU A 174 -17.79 9.84 -10.43
C GLU A 174 -18.25 9.67 -8.98
N THR A 175 -17.37 10.04 -8.07
CA THR A 175 -17.67 10.12 -6.64
C THR A 175 -18.34 11.45 -6.39
N MET A 176 -19.66 11.44 -6.16
CA MET A 176 -20.33 12.63 -5.65
C MET A 176 -20.03 12.71 -4.15
N PRO A 177 -19.39 13.78 -3.65
CA PRO A 177 -19.19 13.94 -2.23
C PRO A 177 -20.56 13.96 -1.55
N LEU A 178 -20.72 13.09 -0.55
CA LEU A 178 -21.80 13.20 0.44
C LEU A 178 -21.49 14.46 1.26
N THR A 179 -21.88 15.61 0.74
CA THR A 179 -21.93 16.84 1.53
C THR A 179 -23.26 16.85 2.27
N ASP A 180 -23.20 17.05 3.59
CA ASP A 180 -24.35 17.22 4.50
C ASP A 180 -25.34 18.30 4.01
#